data_AF-A0A944Y866-F1
#
_entry.id   AF-A0A944Y866-F1
#
_cell.length_a   1.000
_cell.length_b   1.000
_cell.length_c   1.000
_cell.angle_alpha   90.00
_cell.angle_beta   90.00
_cell.angle_gamma   90.00
#
_symmetry.space_group_name_H-M   'P 1'
#
loop_
_entity.id
_entity.type
_entity.pdbx_description
1 polymer ?
#
loop_
_entity_poly.entity_id
_entity_poly.type
_entity_poly.pdbx_seq_one_letter_code
_entity_poly.pdbx_strand_id
1 'polypeptide(L)'
;MNMKQIKNSYLEHIKICIESGSWGAGLLRSFTDYWFAYHKQGPFLNSNNNPKWHNKPSSVKDKDALLEMHFISDMAFDAIEKGSDVRLIKEHSIPLRVIRKILIQHEPKTTTDIENILLRFYRLGVLTKDEDDILRLKGLNSKMPASWDLTESVFSRYEVAGIKGKLFN
;
A
#
# COMPACT_ATOMS: atom_id res chain seq x y z
N MET A 1 -1.94 -4.35 -24.90
CA MET A 1 -2.53 -4.93 -23.67
C MET A 1 -3.43 -3.88 -23.04
N ASN A 2 -4.69 -4.19 -22.74
CA ASN A 2 -5.63 -3.20 -22.18
C ASN A 2 -5.46 -3.08 -20.66
N MET A 3 -4.76 -2.03 -20.19
CA MET A 3 -4.48 -1.83 -18.76
C MET A 3 -5.74 -1.75 -17.90
N LYS A 4 -6.80 -1.10 -18.41
CA LYS A 4 -8.06 -0.97 -17.69
C LYS A 4 -8.71 -2.34 -17.46
N GLN A 5 -8.68 -3.21 -18.47
CA GLN A 5 -9.22 -4.56 -18.36
C GLN A 5 -8.46 -5.40 -17.33
N ILE A 6 -7.13 -5.29 -17.30
CA ILE A 6 -6.29 -6.02 -16.33
C ILE A 6 -6.46 -5.47 -14.91
N LYS A 7 -6.50 -4.14 -14.75
CA LYS A 7 -6.82 -3.51 -13.46
C LYS A 7 -8.14 -4.07 -12.91
N ASN A 8 -9.17 -4.14 -13.77
CA ASN A 8 -10.48 -4.64 -13.39
C ASN A 8 -10.51 -6.14 -13.08
N SER A 9 -9.69 -6.96 -13.76
CA SER A 9 -9.64 -8.41 -13.45
C SER A 9 -9.16 -8.69 -12.02
N TYR A 10 -8.27 -7.86 -11.47
CA TYR A 10 -7.87 -7.99 -10.06
C TYR A 10 -8.98 -7.62 -9.07
N LEU A 11 -9.85 -6.67 -9.43
CA LEU A 11 -11.06 -6.37 -8.64
C LEU A 11 -12.02 -7.56 -8.65
N GLU A 12 -12.21 -8.22 -9.80
CA GLU A 12 -13.01 -9.44 -9.90
C GLU A 12 -12.43 -10.59 -9.07
N HIS A 13 -11.10 -10.78 -9.06
CA HIS A 13 -10.48 -11.77 -8.18
C HIS A 13 -10.72 -11.48 -6.68
N ILE A 14 -10.65 -10.21 -6.27
CA ILE A 14 -10.97 -9.83 -4.90
C ILE A 14 -12.44 -10.10 -4.59
N LYS A 15 -13.35 -9.79 -5.52
CA LYS A 15 -14.78 -10.08 -5.40
C LYS A 15 -15.03 -11.58 -5.17
N ILE A 16 -14.42 -12.44 -5.98
CA ILE A 16 -14.51 -13.90 -5.82
C ILE A 16 -14.03 -14.34 -4.43
N CYS A 17 -12.94 -13.76 -3.91
CA CYS A 17 -12.46 -14.07 -2.55
C CYS A 17 -13.46 -13.64 -1.45
N ILE A 18 -14.15 -12.51 -1.64
CA ILE A 18 -15.20 -12.05 -0.72
C ILE A 18 -16.38 -13.02 -0.74
N GLU A 19 -16.92 -13.31 -1.93
CA GLU A 19 -18.11 -14.14 -2.12
C GLU A 19 -17.92 -15.60 -1.67
N SER A 20 -16.74 -16.17 -1.94
CA SER A 20 -16.42 -17.54 -1.58
C SER A 20 -15.93 -17.71 -0.14
N GLY A 21 -15.64 -16.61 0.58
CA GLY A 21 -14.90 -16.64 1.84
C GLY A 21 -13.49 -17.23 1.73
N SER A 22 -13.00 -17.53 0.52
CA SER A 22 -11.75 -18.24 0.28
C SER A 22 -10.59 -17.28 0.03
N TRP A 23 -9.96 -16.87 1.13
CA TRP A 23 -8.87 -15.91 1.14
C TRP A 23 -7.51 -16.60 1.31
N GLY A 24 -7.17 -17.49 0.37
CA GLY A 24 -5.90 -18.22 0.36
C GLY A 24 -4.70 -17.34 0.76
N ALA A 25 -3.70 -17.95 1.39
CA ALA A 25 -2.56 -17.23 1.95
C ALA A 25 -1.91 -16.32 0.88
N GLY A 26 -1.84 -15.02 1.18
CA GLY A 26 -1.19 -14.03 0.29
C GLY A 26 -2.02 -13.53 -0.89
N LEU A 27 -3.18 -14.12 -1.22
CA LEU A 27 -3.95 -13.73 -2.42
C LEU A 27 -4.36 -12.25 -2.42
N LEU A 28 -4.92 -11.76 -1.30
CA LEU A 28 -5.31 -10.35 -1.20
C LEU A 28 -4.12 -9.41 -1.43
N ARG A 29 -2.93 -9.75 -0.92
CA ARG A 29 -1.73 -8.95 -1.15
C ARG A 29 -1.43 -8.87 -2.64
N SER A 30 -1.33 -10.02 -3.31
CA SER A 30 -1.03 -10.06 -4.73
C SER A 30 -2.05 -9.29 -5.56
N PHE A 31 -3.35 -9.51 -5.32
CA PHE A 31 -4.40 -8.83 -6.09
C PHE A 31 -4.44 -7.32 -5.85
N THR A 32 -4.25 -6.86 -4.60
CA THR A 32 -4.27 -5.42 -4.30
C THR A 32 -2.98 -4.72 -4.74
N ASP A 33 -1.81 -5.34 -4.57
CA ASP A 33 -0.53 -4.81 -5.08
C ASP A 33 -0.59 -4.69 -6.63
N TYR A 34 -1.15 -5.69 -7.33
CA TYR A 34 -1.25 -5.67 -8.78
C TYR A 34 -2.32 -4.69 -9.28
N TRP A 35 -3.51 -4.68 -8.67
CA TRP A 35 -4.52 -3.64 -8.94
C TRP A 35 -3.91 -2.25 -8.81
N PHE A 36 -3.16 -1.98 -7.74
CA PHE A 36 -2.54 -0.69 -7.51
C PHE A 36 -1.51 -0.34 -8.58
N ALA A 37 -0.65 -1.28 -8.97
CA ALA A 37 0.34 -1.06 -10.02
C ALA A 37 -0.29 -0.72 -11.37
N TYR A 38 -1.41 -1.38 -11.73
CA TYR A 38 -2.16 -1.05 -12.96
C TYR A 38 -3.02 0.21 -12.82
N HIS A 39 -3.41 0.60 -11.61
CA HIS A 39 -4.09 1.84 -11.34
C HIS A 39 -3.16 3.05 -11.50
N LYS A 40 -1.98 3.03 -10.85
CA LYS A 40 -0.96 4.09 -10.93
C LYS A 40 -0.20 4.09 -12.27
N GLN A 41 0.06 2.92 -12.85
CA GLN A 41 0.87 2.74 -14.05
C GLN A 41 2.29 3.31 -13.87
N GLY A 42 2.92 3.79 -14.95
CA GLY A 42 4.21 4.49 -14.89
C GLY A 42 5.30 3.69 -14.17
N PRO A 43 5.95 4.24 -13.14
CA PRO A 43 7.13 3.63 -12.51
C PRO A 43 6.82 2.36 -11.70
N PHE A 44 5.53 2.04 -11.51
CA PHE A 44 5.02 0.81 -10.91
C PHE A 44 4.95 -0.36 -11.88
N LEU A 45 5.13 -0.12 -13.18
CA LEU A 45 5.20 -1.14 -14.22
C LEU A 45 6.60 -1.20 -14.81
N ASN A 46 7.02 -2.38 -15.28
CA ASN A 46 8.24 -2.50 -16.09
C ASN A 46 7.94 -2.27 -17.59
N SER A 47 8.98 -2.34 -18.43
CA SER A 47 8.86 -2.16 -19.88
C SER A 47 7.90 -3.15 -20.57
N ASN A 48 7.62 -4.29 -19.92
CA ASN A 48 6.67 -5.30 -20.41
C ASN A 48 5.27 -5.11 -19.81
N ASN A 49 5.00 -3.99 -19.14
CA ASN A 49 3.75 -3.68 -18.44
C ASN A 49 3.40 -4.68 -17.31
N ASN A 50 4.41 -5.29 -16.70
CA ASN A 50 4.23 -6.15 -15.52
C ASN A 50 4.46 -5.35 -14.23
N PRO A 51 3.71 -5.64 -13.14
CA PRO A 51 3.87 -4.96 -11.85
C PRO A 51 5.27 -5.13 -11.25
N LYS A 52 5.80 -4.03 -10.71
CA LYS A 52 7.01 -4.01 -9.89
C LYS A 52 6.61 -4.05 -8.41
N TRP A 53 7.21 -4.97 -7.66
CA TRP A 53 6.89 -5.17 -6.24
C TRP A 53 7.59 -4.16 -5.31
N HIS A 54 8.69 -3.55 -5.75
CA HIS A 54 9.55 -2.65 -4.97
C HIS A 54 9.89 -3.21 -3.58
N ASN A 55 10.20 -4.51 -3.53
CA ASN A 55 10.67 -5.16 -2.30
C ASN A 55 12.12 -4.77 -2.04
N LYS A 56 12.39 -4.13 -0.90
CA LYS A 56 13.69 -3.51 -0.58
C LYS A 56 14.10 -2.49 -1.66
N PRO A 57 13.33 -1.42 -1.83
CA PRO A 57 13.54 -0.49 -2.93
C PRO A 57 14.87 0.24 -2.80
N SER A 58 15.46 0.59 -3.95
CA SER A 58 16.66 1.42 -4.04
C SER A 58 16.27 2.89 -4.16
N SER A 59 16.92 3.76 -3.37
CA SER A 59 16.79 5.22 -3.46
C SER A 59 17.09 5.79 -4.86
N VAL A 60 17.88 5.07 -5.66
CA VAL A 60 18.27 5.48 -7.02
C VAL A 60 17.41 4.77 -8.07
N LYS A 61 17.35 3.42 -8.05
CA LYS A 61 16.68 2.66 -9.14
C LYS A 61 15.16 2.74 -9.07
N ASP A 62 14.60 2.94 -7.89
CA ASP A 62 13.16 3.00 -7.67
C ASP A 62 12.67 4.43 -7.37
N LYS A 63 13.54 5.46 -7.53
CA LYS A 63 13.27 6.85 -7.16
C LYS A 63 11.89 7.33 -7.60
N ASP A 64 11.57 7.20 -8.87
CA ASP A 64 10.29 7.68 -9.43
C ASP A 64 9.08 7.01 -8.78
N ALA A 65 9.13 5.68 -8.58
CA ALA A 65 8.04 4.96 -7.92
C ALA A 65 7.90 5.37 -6.44
N LEU A 66 9.02 5.59 -5.75
CA LEU A 66 9.02 5.99 -4.35
C LEU A 66 8.46 7.39 -4.15
N LEU A 67 8.76 8.32 -5.06
CA LEU A 67 8.24 9.69 -5.05
C LEU A 67 6.74 9.78 -5.38
N GLU A 68 6.16 8.74 -6.00
CA GLU A 68 4.73 8.65 -6.29
C GLU A 68 3.90 7.91 -5.21
N MET A 69 4.53 7.52 -4.10
CA MET A 69 3.83 6.92 -2.96
C MET A 69 3.07 7.99 -2.17
N HIS A 70 1.94 7.61 -1.57
CA HIS A 70 1.04 8.57 -0.89
C HIS A 70 1.64 9.19 0.38
N PHE A 71 2.63 8.52 0.99
CA PHE A 71 3.38 9.05 2.13
C PHE A 71 4.87 8.75 1.96
N ILE A 72 5.71 9.73 2.27
CA ILE A 72 7.16 9.54 2.34
C ILE A 72 7.63 10.20 3.63
N SER A 73 8.22 9.42 4.54
CA SER A 73 8.77 10.01 5.76
C SER A 73 9.88 11.01 5.43
N ASP A 74 10.11 11.98 6.31
CA ASP A 74 11.15 12.98 6.08
C ASP A 74 12.53 12.32 5.90
N MET A 75 12.82 11.27 6.69
CA MET A 75 14.07 10.51 6.59
C MET A 75 14.16 9.73 5.26
N ALA A 76 13.06 9.11 4.81
CA ALA A 76 13.05 8.39 3.55
C ALA A 76 13.17 9.35 2.36
N PHE A 77 12.50 10.51 2.42
CA PHE A 77 12.57 11.55 1.39
C PHE A 77 14.02 12.03 1.22
N ASP A 78 14.68 12.34 2.32
CA ASP A 78 16.09 12.72 2.34
C ASP A 78 16.99 11.65 1.73
N ALA A 79 16.75 10.39 2.06
CA ALA A 79 17.50 9.26 1.53
C ALA A 79 17.32 9.08 0.02
N ILE A 80 16.10 9.30 -0.50
CA ILE A 80 15.77 9.25 -1.93
C ILE A 80 16.43 10.41 -2.67
N GLU A 81 16.33 11.62 -2.15
CA GLU A 81 16.89 12.81 -2.79
C GLU A 81 18.41 12.77 -2.88
N LYS A 82 19.06 12.28 -1.82
CA LYS A 82 20.52 12.11 -1.77
C LYS A 82 21.01 10.86 -2.51
N GLY A 83 20.11 9.96 -2.94
CA GLY A 83 20.49 8.67 -3.52
C GLY A 83 21.30 7.80 -2.56
N SER A 84 21.02 7.89 -1.25
CA SER A 84 21.80 7.21 -0.20
C SER A 84 21.48 5.72 -0.10
N ASP A 85 22.39 4.94 0.48
CA ASP A 85 22.20 3.51 0.75
C ASP A 85 21.37 3.20 2.01
N VAL A 86 20.70 4.21 2.58
CA VAL A 86 19.77 3.99 3.69
C VAL A 86 18.72 2.99 3.26
N ARG A 87 18.52 1.96 4.08
CA ARG A 87 17.56 0.91 3.77
C ARG A 87 16.14 1.45 3.84
N LEU A 88 15.49 1.52 2.69
CA LEU A 88 14.09 1.94 2.53
C LEU A 88 13.13 0.75 2.64
N ILE A 89 11.90 1.04 3.04
CA ILE A 89 10.80 0.09 3.24
C ILE A 89 9.56 0.63 2.53
N LYS A 90 9.06 -0.13 1.55
CA LYS A 90 7.71 0.06 1.00
C LYS A 90 6.71 -0.57 1.95
N GLU A 91 5.75 0.22 2.41
CA GLU A 91 4.85 -0.13 3.51
C GLU A 91 3.40 0.13 3.12
N HIS A 92 2.46 -0.65 3.67
CA HIS A 92 1.02 -0.47 3.51
C HIS A 92 0.45 0.28 4.72
N SER A 93 0.24 1.60 4.63
CA SER A 93 -0.12 2.48 5.76
C SER A 93 -1.31 2.00 6.59
N ILE A 94 -2.31 1.37 5.95
CA ILE A 94 -3.24 0.46 6.61
C ILE A 94 -2.82 -0.98 6.30
N PRO A 95 -2.55 -1.82 7.31
CA PRO A 95 -2.17 -3.21 7.09
C PRO A 95 -3.20 -3.96 6.25
N LEU A 96 -2.75 -4.77 5.28
CA LEU A 96 -3.65 -5.55 4.41
C LEU A 96 -4.64 -6.44 5.16
N ARG A 97 -4.27 -6.93 6.35
CA ARG A 97 -5.19 -7.68 7.22
C ARG A 97 -6.38 -6.82 7.69
N VAL A 98 -6.15 -5.54 7.93
CA VAL A 98 -7.20 -4.58 8.30
C VAL A 98 -8.04 -4.24 7.08
N ILE A 99 -7.44 -3.98 5.92
CA ILE A 99 -8.16 -3.80 4.64
C ILE A 99 -9.06 -5.01 4.33
N ARG A 100 -8.58 -6.24 4.57
CA ARG A 100 -9.40 -7.45 4.43
C ARG A 100 -10.64 -7.42 5.32
N LYS A 101 -10.49 -7.03 6.58
CA LYS A 101 -11.62 -6.92 7.52
C LYS A 101 -12.63 -5.87 7.03
N ILE A 102 -12.13 -4.74 6.53
CA ILE A 102 -12.97 -3.67 5.95
C ILE A 102 -13.78 -4.21 4.78
N LEU A 103 -13.15 -4.91 3.83
CA LEU A 103 -13.83 -5.52 2.69
C LEU A 103 -14.91 -6.53 3.11
N ILE A 104 -14.61 -7.38 4.10
CA ILE A 104 -15.58 -8.36 4.62
C ILE A 104 -16.75 -7.65 5.31
N GLN A 105 -16.48 -6.64 6.14
CA GLN A 105 -17.50 -5.92 6.91
C GLN A 105 -18.42 -5.06 6.02
N HIS A 106 -17.89 -4.48 4.94
CA HIS A 106 -18.69 -3.65 4.02
C HIS A 106 -19.52 -4.48 3.03
N GLU A 107 -19.20 -5.76 2.85
CA GLU A 107 -19.85 -6.66 1.89
C GLU A 107 -20.12 -6.01 0.51
N PRO A 108 -19.10 -5.46 -0.16
CA PRO A 108 -19.27 -4.75 -1.42
C PRO A 108 -19.92 -5.65 -2.48
N LYS A 109 -20.86 -5.11 -3.26
CA LYS A 109 -21.64 -5.90 -4.24
C LYS A 109 -21.06 -5.82 -5.65
N THR A 110 -20.29 -4.77 -5.93
CA THR A 110 -19.69 -4.53 -7.25
C THR A 110 -18.18 -4.33 -7.17
N THR A 111 -17.49 -4.49 -8.30
CA THR A 111 -16.07 -4.14 -8.41
C THR A 111 -15.82 -2.66 -8.24
N THR A 112 -16.79 -1.80 -8.56
CA THR A 112 -16.76 -0.37 -8.26
C THR A 112 -16.73 -0.11 -6.75
N ASP A 113 -17.53 -0.82 -5.96
CA ASP A 113 -17.52 -0.69 -4.49
C ASP A 113 -16.18 -1.12 -3.90
N ILE A 114 -15.63 -2.23 -4.40
CA ILE A 114 -14.30 -2.72 -4.00
C ILE A 114 -13.24 -1.68 -4.37
N GLU A 115 -13.28 -1.15 -5.60
CA GLU A 115 -12.35 -0.12 -6.04
C GLU A 115 -12.44 1.13 -5.16
N ASN A 116 -13.63 1.59 -4.80
CA ASN A 116 -13.81 2.74 -3.89
C ASN A 116 -13.20 2.49 -2.51
N ILE A 117 -13.34 1.28 -1.96
CA ILE A 117 -12.71 0.89 -0.69
C ILE A 117 -11.18 0.91 -0.82
N LEU A 118 -10.63 0.32 -1.89
CA LEU A 118 -9.17 0.31 -2.12
C LEU A 118 -8.65 1.72 -2.37
N LEU A 119 -9.34 2.51 -3.19
CA LEU A 119 -9.02 3.92 -3.44
C LEU A 119 -9.07 4.76 -2.18
N ARG A 120 -9.76 4.36 -1.12
CA ARG A 120 -9.73 5.06 0.18
C ARG A 120 -8.64 4.54 1.10
N PHE A 121 -8.56 3.22 1.31
CA PHE A 121 -7.79 2.63 2.39
C PHE A 121 -6.47 1.99 1.94
N TYR A 122 -6.31 1.66 0.66
CA TYR A 122 -5.07 1.14 0.13
C TYR A 122 -4.11 2.31 -0.14
N ARG A 123 -3.23 2.55 0.83
CA ARG A 123 -2.26 3.65 0.79
C ARG A 123 -0.88 3.11 1.08
N LEU A 124 0.03 3.31 0.13
CA LEU A 124 1.44 2.99 0.27
C LEU A 124 2.21 4.16 0.88
N GLY A 125 3.18 3.82 1.72
CA GLY A 125 4.19 4.76 2.22
C GLY A 125 5.62 4.25 2.01
N VAL A 126 6.57 5.17 2.09
CA VAL A 126 8.00 4.88 2.13
C VAL A 126 8.56 5.33 3.47
N LEU A 127 9.17 4.38 4.18
CA LEU A 127 9.85 4.61 5.45
C LEU A 127 11.31 4.17 5.35
N THR A 128 12.14 4.61 6.28
CA THR A 128 13.43 3.97 6.55
C THR A 128 13.25 2.70 7.38
N LYS A 129 14.29 1.85 7.42
CA LYS A 129 14.29 0.65 8.24
C LYS A 129 14.14 0.96 9.74
N ASP A 130 14.71 2.06 10.21
CA ASP A 130 14.65 2.47 11.61
C ASP A 130 13.23 2.90 11.98
N GLU A 131 12.54 3.63 11.10
CA GLU A 131 11.14 4.01 11.28
C GLU A 131 10.20 2.79 11.26
N ASP A 132 10.44 1.81 10.38
CA ASP A 132 9.74 0.52 10.39
C ASP A 132 9.98 -0.25 11.72
N ASP A 133 11.17 -0.16 12.30
CA ASP A 133 11.44 -0.74 13.64
C ASP A 133 10.68 -0.02 14.75
N ILE A 134 10.53 1.31 14.68
CA ILE A 134 9.68 2.06 15.62
C ILE A 134 8.23 1.57 15.56
N LEU A 135 7.68 1.34 14.36
CA LEU A 135 6.34 0.75 14.21
C LEU A 135 6.25 -0.64 14.86
N ARG A 136 7.27 -1.48 14.68
CA ARG A 136 7.32 -2.82 15.30
C ARG A 136 7.39 -2.76 16.81
N LEU A 137 8.24 -1.90 17.36
CA LEU A 137 8.40 -1.71 18.81
C LEU A 137 7.09 -1.24 19.47
N LYS A 138 6.31 -0.42 18.78
CA LYS A 138 4.97 0.02 19.22
C LYS A 138 3.85 -0.99 18.94
N GLY A 139 4.14 -2.14 18.32
CA GLY A 139 3.15 -3.14 17.94
C GLY A 139 2.23 -2.73 16.77
N LEU A 140 2.61 -1.67 16.04
CA LEU A 140 1.86 -1.10 14.91
C LEU A 140 2.28 -1.68 13.54
N ASN A 141 3.26 -2.57 13.48
CA ASN A 141 3.70 -3.20 12.23
C ASN A 141 2.61 -4.06 11.53
N SER A 142 1.53 -4.41 12.21
CA SER A 142 0.47 -5.27 11.67
C SER A 142 -0.96 -4.90 12.10
N LYS A 143 -1.11 -3.82 12.87
CA LYS A 143 -2.38 -3.36 13.45
C LYS A 143 -2.46 -1.84 13.40
N MET A 144 -3.68 -1.31 13.27
CA MET A 144 -3.95 0.11 13.50
C MET A 144 -3.92 0.42 15.01
N PRO A 145 -3.75 1.71 15.41
CA PRO A 145 -3.88 2.13 16.80
C PRO A 145 -5.24 1.72 17.39
N ALA A 146 -5.32 1.52 18.71
CA ALA A 146 -6.53 1.01 19.35
C ALA A 146 -7.75 1.94 19.21
N SER A 147 -7.51 3.25 19.16
CA SER A 147 -8.55 4.28 18.97
C SER A 147 -8.90 4.54 17.50
N TRP A 148 -8.27 3.85 16.56
CA TRP A 148 -8.47 4.11 15.14
C TRP A 148 -9.77 3.48 14.63
N ASP A 149 -10.55 4.27 13.91
CA ASP A 149 -11.71 3.82 13.13
C ASP A 149 -11.64 4.26 11.67
N LEU A 150 -12.70 4.00 10.89
CA LEU A 150 -12.71 4.26 9.46
C LEU A 150 -12.76 5.75 9.08
N THR A 151 -13.08 6.62 10.04
CA THR A 151 -13.14 8.08 9.87
C THR A 151 -11.79 8.75 10.14
N GLU A 152 -10.92 8.08 10.90
CA GLU A 152 -9.57 8.52 11.21
C GLU A 152 -8.62 8.45 10.02
N SER A 153 -7.47 9.12 10.16
CA SER A 153 -6.41 9.15 9.15
C SER A 153 -5.93 7.74 8.78
N VAL A 154 -5.79 7.49 7.48
CA VAL A 154 -5.18 6.24 6.97
C VAL A 154 -3.69 6.12 7.32
N PHE A 155 -3.07 7.22 7.79
CA PHE A 155 -1.68 7.30 8.20
C PHE A 155 -1.50 7.32 9.74
N SER A 156 -2.56 7.07 10.53
CA SER A 156 -2.48 7.17 12.00
C SER A 156 -1.40 6.32 12.67
N ARG A 157 -0.95 5.23 12.03
CA ARG A 157 0.21 4.46 12.55
C ARG A 157 1.48 5.29 12.59
N TYR A 158 1.71 6.12 11.59
CA TYR A 158 2.87 6.99 11.49
C TYR A 158 2.76 8.13 12.50
N GLU A 159 1.58 8.75 12.62
CA GLU A 159 1.27 9.81 13.58
C GLU A 159 1.55 9.35 15.02
N VAL A 160 1.00 8.21 15.43
CA VAL A 160 1.21 7.63 16.79
C VAL A 160 2.66 7.17 17.01
N ALA A 161 3.35 6.81 15.94
CA ALA A 161 4.77 6.46 15.98
C ALA A 161 5.70 7.68 16.04
N GLY A 162 5.18 8.90 15.82
CA GLY A 162 5.99 10.11 15.72
C GLY A 162 6.76 10.24 14.41
N ILE A 163 6.36 9.48 13.37
CA ILE A 163 6.98 9.51 12.05
C ILE A 163 6.34 10.63 11.24
N LYS A 164 7.12 11.68 10.96
CA LYS A 164 6.71 12.82 10.13
C LYS A 164 7.06 12.58 8.68
N GLY A 165 6.31 13.19 7.78
CA GLY A 165 6.54 13.03 6.35
C GLY A 165 5.60 13.86 5.49
N LYS A 166 5.81 13.71 4.19
CA LYS A 166 5.05 14.40 3.15
C LYS A 166 3.91 13.51 2.67
N LEU A 167 2.76 14.13 2.45
CA LEU A 167 1.58 13.51 1.87
C LEU A 167 1.49 13.87 0.38
N PHE A 168 1.24 12.87 -0.45
CA PHE A 168 1.05 13.01 -1.88
C PHE A 168 -0.32 12.43 -2.26
N ASN A 169 -0.98 13.08 -3.22
CA ASN A 169 -2.33 12.72 -3.68
C ASN A 169 -2.31 11.49 -4.59
#